data_AF-A0A015X6E4-F1
#
_entry.id   AF-A0A015X6E4-F1
#
_cell.length_a   1.000
_cell.length_b   1.000
_cell.length_c   1.000
_cell.angle_alpha   90.00
_cell.angle_beta   90.00
_cell.angle_gamma   90.00
#
_symmetry.space_group_name_H-M   'P 1'
#
loop_
_entity.id
_entity.type
_entity.pdbx_description
1 polymer ?
#
loop_
_entity_poly.entity_id
_entity_poly.type
_entity_poly.pdbx_seq_one_letter_code
_entity_poly.pdbx_strand_id
1 'polypeptide(L)'
;MSRYESSRFVKDPKTMNKEILKAACDKLGWTYRIQGEDLIVTDAKQKEKVYGEYVLKVSGSTVTYNSYYLSNGGQLVAELQSVFFPLNVEYAKKTVVDAFKKKGFTLKKLYDFTPTVEEVDRFCMVGYTKLEDEKEKRYEIKFSILNDGTVVTDSNYLPDDVNEMAHAAMDDLQEAFGNKRIMSKKPEYDIMIARLKEHKKLTNKNTQTIK
;
A
#
# COMPACT_ATOMS: atom_id res chain seq x y z
N MET A 1 -2.03 -1.64 -14.45
CA MET A 1 -1.93 -3.09 -14.26
C MET A 1 -2.18 -3.72 -15.61
N SER A 2 -1.13 -4.20 -16.26
CA SER A 2 -1.28 -5.15 -17.37
C SER A 2 -1.81 -6.48 -16.83
N ARG A 3 -2.26 -7.33 -17.73
CA ARG A 3 -2.94 -8.63 -17.50
C ARG A 3 -2.13 -9.63 -16.65
N TYR A 4 -0.89 -9.29 -16.28
CA TYR A 4 0.09 -10.09 -15.54
C TYR A 4 1.03 -9.21 -14.68
N GLU A 5 0.54 -8.12 -14.09
CA GLU A 5 1.36 -7.23 -13.26
C GLU A 5 0.92 -7.24 -11.80
N SER A 6 1.88 -7.23 -10.88
CA SER A 6 1.68 -6.82 -9.50
C SER A 6 2.14 -5.37 -9.33
N SER A 7 1.39 -4.58 -8.56
CA SER A 7 1.83 -3.22 -8.21
C SER A 7 2.11 -3.13 -6.72
N ARG A 8 3.19 -2.44 -6.37
CA ARG A 8 3.56 -2.14 -4.99
C ARG A 8 3.57 -0.63 -4.80
N PHE A 9 2.77 -0.15 -3.87
CA PHE A 9 2.84 1.21 -3.39
C PHE A 9 3.81 1.24 -2.23
N VAL A 10 5.10 1.39 -2.56
CA VAL A 10 6.13 1.63 -1.56
C VAL A 10 5.95 3.06 -1.06
N LYS A 11 5.87 3.22 0.25
CA LYS A 11 5.82 4.55 0.86
C LYS A 11 7.17 5.23 0.68
N ASP A 12 7.18 6.47 0.18
CA ASP A 12 8.37 7.29 0.26
C ASP A 12 8.69 7.53 1.74
N PRO A 13 9.91 7.18 2.19
CA PRO A 13 10.36 7.47 3.55
C PRO A 13 10.13 8.93 3.96
N LYS A 14 10.09 9.88 3.01
CA LYS A 14 9.86 11.31 3.32
C LYS A 14 8.40 11.66 3.63
N THR A 15 7.44 10.80 3.34
CA THR A 15 6.01 11.05 3.54
C THR A 15 5.41 10.08 4.56
N MET A 16 5.86 10.15 5.82
CA MET A 16 4.97 9.71 6.92
C MET A 16 3.72 10.60 6.89
N ASN A 17 2.54 9.99 6.76
CA ASN A 17 1.28 10.74 6.74
C ASN A 17 1.16 11.55 8.03
N LYS A 18 1.25 12.88 7.91
CA LYS A 18 1.24 13.82 9.03
C LYS A 18 -0.03 13.69 9.84
N GLU A 19 -1.17 13.41 9.22
CA GLU A 19 -2.44 13.24 9.93
C GLU A 19 -2.42 12.03 10.85
N ILE A 20 -1.72 10.96 10.45
CA ILE A 20 -1.58 9.75 11.26
C ILE A 20 -0.61 9.98 12.42
N LEU A 21 0.49 10.72 12.19
CA LEU A 21 1.38 11.12 13.27
C LEU A 21 0.68 12.00 14.31
N LYS A 22 -0.16 12.95 13.87
CA LYS A 22 -1.02 13.75 14.75
C LYS A 22 -1.97 12.86 15.55
N ALA A 23 -2.71 11.98 14.88
CA ALA A 23 -3.65 11.06 15.52
C ALA A 23 -2.95 10.13 16.53
N ALA A 24 -1.72 9.69 16.24
CA ALA A 24 -0.92 8.90 17.18
C ALA A 24 -0.53 9.71 18.42
N CYS A 25 -0.06 10.95 18.23
CA CYS A 25 0.25 11.85 19.35
C CYS A 25 -0.99 12.18 20.18
N ASP A 26 -2.13 12.49 19.53
CA ASP A 26 -3.39 12.79 20.19
C ASP A 26 -3.87 11.58 21.03
N LYS A 27 -3.73 10.37 20.50
CA LYS A 27 -4.10 9.13 21.20
C LYS A 27 -3.19 8.82 22.40
N LEU A 28 -1.91 9.19 22.32
CA LEU A 28 -0.97 9.13 23.45
C LEU A 28 -1.17 10.31 24.44
N GLY A 29 -1.92 11.34 24.02
CA GLY A 29 -2.10 12.59 24.74
C GLY A 29 -0.80 13.38 24.85
N TRP A 30 0.03 13.34 23.81
CA TRP A 30 1.28 14.06 23.70
C TRP A 30 1.06 15.45 23.08
N THR A 31 1.82 16.42 23.55
CA THR A 31 1.81 17.77 22.98
C THR A 31 2.88 17.87 21.90
N TYR A 32 2.50 18.36 20.73
CA TYR A 32 3.39 18.52 19.59
C TYR A 32 3.15 19.86 18.88
N ARG A 33 4.14 20.26 18.09
CA ARG A 33 4.08 21.38 17.14
C ARG A 33 4.54 20.92 15.77
N ILE A 34 4.00 21.56 14.74
CA ILE A 34 4.38 21.28 13.34
C ILE A 34 5.24 22.43 12.86
N GLN A 35 6.41 22.12 12.30
CA GLN A 35 7.30 23.09 11.66
C GLN A 35 7.63 22.60 10.25
N GLY A 36 6.87 23.08 9.25
CA GLY A 36 7.01 22.64 7.87
C GLY A 36 6.65 21.16 7.68
N GLU A 37 7.64 20.34 7.35
CA GLU A 37 7.51 18.89 7.21
C GLU A 37 7.76 18.12 8.53
N ASP A 38 8.28 18.81 9.55
CA ASP A 38 8.69 18.17 10.80
C ASP A 38 7.56 18.21 11.84
N LEU A 39 7.37 17.08 12.53
CA LEU A 39 6.56 17.01 13.75
C LEU A 39 7.49 16.98 14.97
N ILE A 40 7.31 17.94 15.86
CA ILE A 40 8.16 18.11 17.04
C ILE A 40 7.29 17.90 18.27
N VAL A 41 7.52 16.81 18.99
CA VAL A 41 6.87 16.52 20.27
C VAL A 41 7.59 17.32 21.35
N THR A 42 6.86 18.16 22.07
CA THR A 42 7.38 18.98 23.16
C THR A 42 7.07 18.39 24.53
N ASP A 43 6.04 17.53 24.62
CA ASP A 43 5.68 16.82 25.83
C ASP A 43 5.10 15.44 25.49
N ALA A 44 5.78 14.39 25.93
CA ALA A 44 5.36 13.00 25.80
C ALA A 44 4.91 12.39 27.15
N LYS A 45 4.55 13.23 28.13
CA LYS A 45 4.28 12.85 29.53
C LYS A 45 5.48 12.19 30.21
N GLN A 46 6.69 12.50 29.74
CA GLN A 46 7.92 12.03 30.34
C GLN A 46 8.16 12.70 31.71
N LYS A 47 8.95 12.07 32.59
CA LYS A 47 9.24 12.61 33.92
C LYS A 47 10.26 13.76 33.85
N GLU A 48 11.12 13.73 32.85
CA GLU A 48 12.24 14.63 32.64
C GLU A 48 11.79 15.93 31.95
N LYS A 49 12.22 17.07 32.49
CA LYS A 49 11.93 18.37 31.89
C LYS A 49 12.94 18.68 30.78
N VAL A 50 12.45 18.96 29.58
CA VAL A 50 13.28 19.30 28.41
C VAL A 50 13.48 20.82 28.20
N TYR A 51 13.14 21.67 29.18
CA TYR A 51 13.43 23.12 29.20
C TYR A 51 13.17 23.91 27.89
N GLY A 52 12.14 23.55 27.13
CA GLY A 52 11.78 24.21 25.87
C GLY A 52 12.37 23.56 24.60
N GLU A 53 13.21 22.55 24.77
CA GLU A 53 13.67 21.66 23.70
C GLU A 53 12.62 20.61 23.34
N TYR A 54 12.88 19.87 22.26
CA TYR A 54 12.02 18.76 21.82
C TYR A 54 12.30 17.47 22.60
N VAL A 55 11.26 16.68 22.81
CA VAL A 55 11.35 15.31 23.31
C VAL A 55 11.69 14.37 22.15
N LEU A 56 10.85 14.44 21.10
CA LEU A 56 10.98 13.68 19.87
C LEU A 56 10.81 14.63 18.68
N LYS A 57 11.54 14.36 17.61
CA LYS A 57 11.38 15.02 16.32
C LYS A 57 11.21 13.96 15.25
N VAL A 58 10.14 14.05 14.48
CA VAL A 58 9.88 13.20 13.32
C VAL A 58 10.09 14.04 12.07
N SER A 59 11.09 13.65 11.28
CA SER A 59 11.41 14.27 9.99
C SER A 59 11.37 13.20 8.91
N GLY A 60 10.31 13.18 8.10
CA GLY A 60 10.07 12.11 7.15
C GLY A 60 9.93 10.76 7.86
N SER A 61 10.87 9.83 7.64
CA SER A 61 10.90 8.50 8.25
C SER A 61 11.80 8.42 9.46
N THR A 62 12.56 9.47 9.74
CA THR A 62 13.54 9.47 10.82
C THR A 62 12.91 10.06 12.06
N VAL A 63 12.94 9.28 13.14
CA VAL A 63 12.58 9.74 14.47
C VAL A 63 13.86 9.97 15.25
N THR A 64 14.10 11.20 15.67
CA THR A 64 15.19 11.55 16.59
C THR A 64 14.61 11.92 17.94
N TYR A 65 15.36 11.66 19.01
CA TYR A 65 14.99 12.04 20.37
C TYR A 65 16.14 12.77 21.04
N ASN A 66 15.81 13.57 22.04
CA ASN A 66 16.80 14.34 22.77
C ASN A 66 17.48 13.49 23.85
N SER A 67 18.55 12.79 23.46
CA SER A 67 19.33 11.93 24.36
C SER A 67 20.07 12.67 25.47
N TYR A 68 20.20 13.99 25.37
CA TYR A 68 20.85 14.80 26.42
C TYR A 68 19.96 14.91 27.67
N TYR A 69 18.64 15.04 27.48
CA TYR A 69 17.69 15.14 28.59
C TYR A 69 16.92 13.84 28.87
N LEU A 70 16.92 12.89 27.94
CA LEU A 70 16.10 11.67 28.01
C LEU A 70 16.96 10.41 27.99
N SER A 71 16.92 9.66 29.08
CA SER A 71 17.50 8.31 29.15
C SER A 71 16.57 7.24 28.57
N ASN A 72 15.26 7.53 28.48
CA ASN A 72 14.21 6.63 28.00
C ASN A 72 13.72 6.94 26.57
N GLY A 73 14.44 7.75 25.80
CA GLY A 73 13.99 8.17 24.46
C GLY A 73 13.64 7.01 23.52
N GLY A 74 14.38 5.90 23.57
CA GLY A 74 14.07 4.69 22.80
C GLY A 74 12.72 4.06 23.16
N GLN A 75 12.28 4.13 24.41
CA GLN A 75 10.96 3.63 24.83
C GLN A 75 9.84 4.50 24.26
N LEU A 76 10.01 5.83 24.27
CA LEU A 76 9.04 6.76 23.66
C LEU A 76 8.94 6.53 22.15
N VAL A 77 10.05 6.28 21.45
CA VAL A 77 10.01 5.93 20.02
C VAL A 77 9.19 4.66 19.80
N ALA A 78 9.41 3.61 20.62
CA ALA A 78 8.68 2.36 20.52
C ALA A 78 7.17 2.54 20.82
N GLU A 79 6.83 3.38 21.79
CA GLU A 79 5.44 3.72 22.13
C GLU A 79 4.74 4.45 20.97
N LEU A 80 5.40 5.45 20.39
CA LEU A 80 4.91 6.15 19.20
C LEU A 80 4.66 5.19 18.04
N GLN A 81 5.64 4.31 17.76
CA GLN A 81 5.54 3.29 16.72
C GLN A 81 4.38 2.33 16.97
N SER A 82 4.18 1.88 18.22
CA SER A 82 3.11 0.95 18.59
C SER A 82 1.70 1.49 18.30
N VAL A 83 1.51 2.81 18.34
CA VAL A 83 0.24 3.46 18.01
C VAL A 83 0.17 3.87 16.54
N PHE A 84 1.28 4.33 15.98
CA PHE A 84 1.36 4.80 14.61
C PHE A 84 1.13 3.69 13.58
N PHE A 85 1.81 2.55 13.72
CA PHE A 85 1.73 1.47 12.72
C PHE A 85 0.29 0.94 12.53
N PRO A 86 -0.48 0.63 13.59
CA PRO A 86 -1.88 0.22 13.43
C PRO A 86 -2.76 1.27 12.74
N LEU A 87 -2.62 2.56 13.11
CA LEU A 87 -3.38 3.65 12.47
C LEU A 87 -3.00 3.80 11.00
N ASN A 88 -1.72 3.59 10.67
CA ASN A 88 -1.21 3.66 9.32
C ASN A 88 -1.72 2.50 8.45
N VAL A 89 -1.81 1.29 8.99
CA VAL A 89 -2.44 0.14 8.33
C VAL A 89 -3.92 0.40 8.05
N GLU A 90 -4.65 0.94 9.03
CA GLU A 90 -6.06 1.27 8.89
C GLU A 90 -6.29 2.34 7.81
N TYR A 91 -5.48 3.40 7.82
CA TYR A 91 -5.52 4.44 6.79
C TYR A 91 -5.25 3.88 5.40
N ALA A 92 -4.21 3.04 5.24
CA ALA A 92 -3.87 2.43 3.96
C ALA A 92 -5.02 1.58 3.42
N LYS A 93 -5.61 0.73 4.27
CA LYS A 93 -6.78 -0.07 3.93
C LYS A 93 -7.95 0.81 3.48
N LYS A 94 -8.30 1.82 4.28
CA LYS A 94 -9.43 2.71 4.00
C LYS A 94 -9.24 3.43 2.67
N THR A 95 -8.05 3.98 2.44
CA THR A 95 -7.70 4.68 1.19
C THR A 95 -7.88 3.78 -0.03
N VAL A 96 -7.38 2.53 0.03
CA VAL A 96 -7.58 1.52 -1.02
C VAL A 96 -9.06 1.23 -1.25
N VAL A 97 -9.80 0.94 -0.19
CA VAL A 97 -11.21 0.58 -0.29
C VAL A 97 -12.04 1.72 -0.87
N ASP A 98 -11.81 2.95 -0.43
CA ASP A 98 -12.57 4.12 -0.89
C ASP A 98 -12.27 4.45 -2.35
N ALA A 99 -11.00 4.41 -2.77
CA ALA A 99 -10.62 4.63 -4.17
C ALA A 99 -11.26 3.59 -5.11
N PHE A 100 -11.22 2.31 -4.73
CA PHE A 100 -11.79 1.24 -5.55
C PHE A 100 -13.33 1.25 -5.55
N LYS A 101 -13.98 1.53 -4.41
CA LYS A 101 -15.44 1.69 -4.34
C LYS A 101 -15.94 2.82 -5.24
N LYS A 102 -15.21 3.93 -5.30
CA LYS A 102 -15.53 5.07 -6.18
C LYS A 102 -15.54 4.69 -7.66
N LYS A 103 -14.77 3.68 -8.08
CA LYS A 103 -14.75 3.14 -9.44
C LYS A 103 -15.66 1.91 -9.62
N GLY A 104 -16.52 1.59 -8.66
CA GLY A 104 -17.54 0.54 -8.78
C GLY A 104 -17.11 -0.84 -8.28
N PHE A 105 -15.99 -0.97 -7.59
CA PHE A 105 -15.59 -2.24 -6.97
C PHE A 105 -16.27 -2.46 -5.60
N THR A 106 -16.41 -3.73 -5.21
CA THR A 106 -16.95 -4.12 -3.91
C THR A 106 -15.89 -4.80 -3.05
N LEU A 107 -15.88 -4.50 -1.74
CA LEU A 107 -14.92 -5.09 -0.81
C LEU A 107 -15.35 -6.52 -0.44
N LYS A 108 -14.45 -7.47 -0.63
CA LYS A 108 -14.55 -8.85 -0.14
C LYS A 108 -13.48 -9.08 0.93
N LYS A 109 -13.93 -9.41 2.13
CA LYS A 109 -13.04 -9.81 3.23
C LYS A 109 -12.59 -11.27 3.05
N LEU A 110 -11.34 -11.55 3.41
CA LEU A 110 -10.81 -12.92 3.49
C LEU A 110 -10.81 -13.34 4.95
N TYR A 111 -11.78 -14.18 5.33
CA TYR A 111 -11.95 -14.62 6.73
C TYR A 111 -10.98 -15.72 7.14
N ASP A 112 -10.40 -16.39 6.15
CA ASP A 112 -9.40 -17.46 6.25
C ASP A 112 -7.96 -16.92 6.34
N PHE A 113 -7.77 -15.60 6.23
CA PHE A 113 -6.46 -14.99 6.35
C PHE A 113 -6.02 -14.88 7.81
N THR A 114 -4.81 -15.39 8.09
CA THR A 114 -4.13 -15.24 9.38
C THR A 114 -3.01 -14.21 9.24
N PRO A 115 -3.09 -13.07 9.97
CA PRO A 115 -2.04 -12.06 9.97
C PRO A 115 -0.68 -12.62 10.37
N THR A 116 0.38 -12.10 9.76
CA THR A 116 1.78 -12.40 10.07
C THR A 116 2.49 -11.15 10.57
N VAL A 117 3.77 -11.26 10.95
CA VAL A 117 4.58 -10.11 11.40
C VAL A 117 4.78 -9.08 10.30
N GLU A 118 4.88 -9.52 9.05
CA GLU A 118 5.12 -8.64 7.90
C GLU A 118 3.82 -8.23 7.23
N GLU A 119 2.93 -9.18 6.93
CA GLU A 119 1.64 -8.93 6.31
C GLU A 119 0.52 -8.98 7.35
N VAL A 120 -0.07 -7.82 7.64
CA VAL A 120 -0.99 -7.64 8.77
C VAL A 120 -2.45 -7.65 8.35
N ASP A 121 -2.75 -7.41 7.08
CA ASP A 121 -4.12 -7.43 6.56
C ASP A 121 -4.15 -7.84 5.08
N ARG A 122 -5.22 -8.52 4.68
CA ARG A 122 -5.43 -8.97 3.30
C ARG A 122 -6.90 -8.96 2.94
N PHE A 123 -7.22 -8.42 1.77
CA PHE A 123 -8.60 -8.34 1.26
C PHE A 123 -8.63 -8.33 -0.26
N CYS A 124 -9.82 -8.50 -0.84
CA CYS A 124 -10.03 -8.40 -2.28
C CYS A 124 -10.99 -7.25 -2.62
N MET A 125 -10.72 -6.57 -3.73
CA MET A 125 -11.70 -5.70 -4.39
C MET A 125 -12.24 -6.44 -5.61
N VAL A 126 -13.57 -6.57 -5.68
CA VAL A 126 -14.27 -7.36 -6.69
C VAL A 126 -14.93 -6.43 -7.71
N GLY A 127 -14.58 -6.63 -8.97
CA GLY A 127 -15.16 -5.94 -10.12
C GLY A 127 -15.98 -6.89 -10.98
N TYR A 128 -16.94 -6.33 -11.72
CA TYR A 128 -17.77 -7.08 -12.65
C TYR A 128 -17.60 -6.53 -14.06
N THR A 129 -17.30 -7.41 -15.02
CA THR A 129 -17.21 -7.03 -16.43
C THR A 129 -18.58 -6.99 -17.07
N LYS A 130 -18.76 -6.05 -17.98
CA LYS A 130 -19.95 -5.91 -18.83
C LYS A 130 -19.74 -6.49 -20.22
N LEU A 131 -18.52 -6.90 -20.56
CA LEU A 131 -18.20 -7.49 -21.86
C LEU A 131 -18.89 -8.84 -22.01
N GLU A 132 -19.64 -9.04 -23.10
CA GLU A 132 -20.41 -10.26 -23.31
C GLU A 132 -19.52 -11.48 -23.55
N ASP A 133 -18.38 -11.30 -24.22
CA ASP A 133 -17.43 -12.34 -24.64
C ASP A 133 -16.68 -13.02 -23.48
N GLU A 134 -16.67 -12.42 -22.29
CA GLU A 134 -16.00 -12.98 -21.12
C GLU A 134 -16.83 -14.09 -20.49
N LYS A 135 -16.21 -15.28 -20.32
CA LYS A 135 -16.85 -16.45 -19.71
C LYS A 135 -17.17 -16.24 -18.24
N GLU A 136 -16.27 -15.60 -17.52
CA GLU A 136 -16.46 -15.22 -16.12
C GLU A 136 -16.85 -13.74 -16.06
N LYS A 137 -17.84 -13.40 -15.23
CA LYS A 137 -18.26 -11.99 -15.09
C LYS A 137 -17.65 -11.29 -13.89
N ARG A 138 -17.00 -12.04 -12.99
CA ARG A 138 -16.53 -11.57 -11.69
C ARG A 138 -15.03 -11.72 -11.60
N TYR A 139 -14.34 -10.62 -11.31
CA TYR A 139 -12.87 -10.58 -11.20
C TYR A 139 -12.46 -9.97 -9.87
N GLU A 140 -11.38 -10.48 -9.29
CA GLU A 140 -10.90 -10.09 -7.98
C GLU A 140 -9.46 -9.56 -8.06
N ILE A 141 -9.21 -8.43 -7.39
CA ILE A 141 -7.88 -7.87 -7.18
C ILE A 141 -7.56 -8.02 -5.71
N LYS A 142 -6.48 -8.74 -5.40
CA LYS A 142 -6.02 -8.97 -4.03
C LYS A 142 -5.13 -7.83 -3.59
N PHE A 143 -5.35 -7.40 -2.35
CA PHE A 143 -4.54 -6.39 -1.66
C PHE A 143 -4.00 -6.99 -0.37
N SER A 144 -2.73 -6.72 -0.12
CA SER A 144 -2.00 -7.07 1.08
C SER A 144 -1.44 -5.79 1.69
N ILE A 145 -1.68 -5.57 2.99
CA ILE A 145 -1.15 -4.44 3.74
C ILE A 145 -0.05 -4.97 4.65
N LEU A 146 1.14 -4.39 4.53
CA LEU A 146 2.27 -4.72 5.38
C LEU A 146 2.25 -3.91 6.68
N ASN A 147 3.00 -4.33 7.68
CA ASN A 147 3.08 -3.70 9.01
C ASN A 147 3.49 -2.21 8.98
N ASP A 148 4.25 -1.80 7.96
CA ASP A 148 4.68 -0.43 7.70
C ASP A 148 3.64 0.39 6.91
N GLY A 149 2.48 -0.19 6.59
CA GLY A 149 1.41 0.38 5.78
C GLY A 149 1.66 0.32 4.27
N THR A 150 2.70 -0.37 3.81
CA THR A 150 2.90 -0.64 2.37
C THR A 150 1.73 -1.44 1.82
N VAL A 151 1.25 -1.05 0.64
CA VAL A 151 0.17 -1.75 -0.06
C VAL A 151 0.76 -2.53 -1.23
N VAL A 152 0.59 -3.85 -1.20
CA VAL A 152 0.94 -4.76 -2.30
C VAL A 152 -0.36 -5.21 -2.97
N THR A 153 -0.36 -5.19 -4.29
CA THR A 153 -1.52 -5.53 -5.11
C THR A 153 -1.17 -6.67 -6.05
N ASP A 154 -2.07 -7.63 -6.12
CA ASP A 154 -1.91 -8.84 -6.91
C ASP A 154 -3.23 -9.16 -7.63
N SER A 155 -3.20 -9.07 -8.95
CA SER A 155 -4.33 -9.44 -9.81
C SER A 155 -3.91 -10.46 -10.85
N ASN A 156 -4.84 -11.33 -11.22
CA ASN A 156 -4.72 -12.16 -12.41
C ASN A 156 -5.25 -11.39 -13.62
N TYR A 157 -5.62 -12.11 -14.68
CA TYR A 157 -6.31 -11.53 -15.83
C TYR A 157 -7.50 -10.68 -15.39
N LEU A 158 -7.56 -9.45 -15.91
CA LEU A 158 -8.69 -8.53 -15.79
C LEU A 158 -9.16 -8.21 -17.23
N PRO A 159 -10.46 -8.31 -17.53
CA PRO A 159 -11.02 -7.81 -18.78
C PRO A 159 -10.79 -6.33 -18.94
N ASP A 160 -10.84 -5.84 -20.18
CA ASP A 160 -10.40 -4.48 -20.51
C ASP A 160 -11.18 -3.39 -19.72
N ASP A 161 -12.50 -3.55 -19.55
CA ASP A 161 -13.34 -2.62 -18.79
C ASP A 161 -13.00 -2.61 -17.29
N VAL A 162 -12.84 -3.80 -16.67
CA VAL A 162 -12.43 -3.93 -15.27
C VAL A 162 -11.02 -3.41 -15.06
N ASN A 163 -10.13 -3.63 -16.03
CA ASN A 163 -8.76 -3.16 -15.96
C ASN A 163 -8.68 -1.64 -16.03
N GLU A 164 -9.45 -1.00 -16.91
CA GLU A 164 -9.53 0.47 -16.99
C GLU A 164 -10.02 1.08 -15.67
N MET A 165 -11.06 0.50 -15.07
CA MET A 165 -11.54 0.93 -13.74
C MET A 165 -10.47 0.74 -12.65
N ALA A 166 -9.76 -0.39 -12.67
CA ALA A 166 -8.69 -0.67 -11.72
C ALA A 166 -7.54 0.34 -11.87
N HIS A 167 -7.15 0.67 -13.11
CA HIS A 167 -6.16 1.69 -13.40
C HIS A 167 -6.57 3.05 -12.86
N ALA A 168 -7.80 3.48 -13.12
CA ALA A 168 -8.32 4.73 -12.60
C ALA A 168 -8.35 4.77 -11.06
N ALA A 169 -8.64 3.64 -10.39
CA ALA A 169 -8.57 3.55 -8.93
C ALA A 169 -7.12 3.64 -8.41
N MET A 170 -6.19 2.98 -9.09
CA MET A 170 -4.78 3.00 -8.72
C MET A 170 -4.14 4.38 -8.92
N ASP A 171 -4.62 5.18 -9.86
CA ASP A 171 -4.15 6.55 -10.07
C ASP A 171 -4.62 7.48 -8.92
N ASP A 172 -5.87 7.35 -8.46
CA ASP A 172 -6.36 8.00 -7.23
C ASP A 172 -5.51 7.59 -6.01
N LEU A 173 -5.04 6.33 -5.94
CA LEU A 173 -4.12 5.88 -4.88
C LEU A 173 -2.72 6.47 -4.97
N GLN A 174 -2.19 6.67 -6.17
CA GLN A 174 -0.88 7.31 -6.34
C GLN A 174 -0.92 8.76 -5.84
N GLU A 175 -2.02 9.47 -6.10
CA GLU A 175 -2.24 10.81 -5.58
C GLU A 175 -2.35 10.80 -4.05
N ALA A 176 -3.19 9.92 -3.49
CA ALA A 176 -3.42 9.83 -2.05
C ALA A 176 -2.17 9.42 -1.25
N PHE A 177 -1.32 8.56 -1.81
CA PHE A 177 -0.06 8.14 -1.18
C PHE A 177 1.13 9.03 -1.57
N GLY A 178 0.95 9.98 -2.49
CA GLY A 178 2.00 10.88 -2.96
C GLY A 178 3.16 10.19 -3.69
N ASN A 179 2.99 8.93 -4.12
CA ASN A 179 4.07 8.07 -4.61
C ASN A 179 3.70 7.34 -5.90
N LYS A 180 4.69 7.21 -6.80
CA LYS A 180 4.55 6.36 -7.99
C LYS A 180 4.61 4.88 -7.57
N ARG A 181 3.61 4.11 -7.99
CA ARG A 181 3.60 2.65 -7.78
C ARG A 181 4.74 1.98 -8.54
N ILE A 182 5.38 1.01 -7.92
CA ILE A 182 6.35 0.13 -8.57
C ILE A 182 5.58 -1.02 -9.19
N MET A 183 5.67 -1.19 -10.51
CA MET A 183 5.02 -2.28 -11.24
C MET A 183 6.03 -3.38 -11.54
N SER A 184 5.70 -4.63 -11.22
CA SER A 184 6.49 -5.82 -11.53
C SER A 184 5.69 -6.77 -12.41
N LYS A 185 6.35 -7.32 -13.45
CA LYS A 185 5.76 -8.32 -14.34
C LYS A 185 5.82 -9.70 -13.70
N LYS A 186 4.74 -10.46 -13.80
CA LYS A 186 4.68 -11.87 -13.37
C LYS A 186 5.37 -12.78 -14.39
N PRO A 187 6.11 -13.82 -13.95
CA PRO A 187 6.79 -14.77 -14.84
C PRO A 187 5.82 -15.58 -15.72
N GLU A 188 4.55 -15.70 -15.32
CA GLU A 188 3.47 -16.34 -16.11
C GLU A 188 3.26 -15.65 -17.46
N TYR A 189 3.52 -14.33 -17.55
CA TYR A 189 3.53 -13.59 -18.81
C TYR A 189 4.60 -14.12 -19.77
N ASP A 190 5.81 -14.36 -19.27
CA ASP A 190 6.92 -14.84 -20.09
C ASP A 190 6.65 -16.25 -20.61
N ILE A 191 6.03 -17.10 -19.78
CA ILE A 191 5.59 -18.45 -20.17
C ILE A 191 4.49 -18.38 -21.23
N MET A 192 3.49 -17.49 -21.08
CA MET A 192 2.43 -17.30 -22.08
C MET A 192 3.00 -16.80 -23.42
N ILE A 193 3.88 -15.80 -23.39
CA ILE A 193 4.51 -15.24 -24.59
C ILE A 193 5.42 -16.27 -25.26
N ALA A 194 6.15 -17.08 -24.49
CA ALA A 194 6.93 -18.19 -25.02
C ALA A 194 6.02 -19.21 -25.74
N ARG A 195 4.92 -19.63 -25.12
CA ARG A 195 3.95 -20.58 -25.69
C ARG A 195 3.26 -20.03 -26.95
N LEU A 196 2.91 -18.74 -26.96
CA LEU A 196 2.36 -18.05 -28.15
C LEU A 196 3.36 -17.97 -29.30
N LYS A 197 4.63 -17.70 -29.01
CA LYS A 197 5.71 -17.68 -30.00
C LYS A 197 5.97 -19.08 -30.58
N GLU A 198 5.90 -20.12 -29.75
CA GLU A 198 6.00 -21.52 -30.20
C GLU A 198 4.83 -21.91 -31.12
N HIS A 199 3.59 -21.60 -30.72
CA HIS A 199 2.41 -21.83 -31.57
C HIS A 199 2.52 -21.11 -32.92
N LYS A 200 2.97 -19.85 -32.92
CA LYS A 200 3.13 -19.07 -34.15
C LYS A 200 4.21 -19.65 -35.08
N LYS A 201 5.28 -20.22 -34.53
CA LYS A 201 6.32 -20.95 -35.28
C LYS A 201 5.80 -22.26 -35.88
N LEU A 202 4.95 -23.00 -35.15
CA LEU A 202 4.31 -24.23 -35.63
C LEU A 202 3.33 -23.96 -36.78
N THR A 203 2.48 -22.94 -36.67
CA THR A 203 1.58 -22.55 -37.77
C THR A 203 2.35 -22.10 -39.01
N ASN A 204 3.41 -21.29 -38.86
CA ASN A 204 4.20 -20.84 -40.00
C ASN A 204 4.98 -21.98 -40.69
N LYS A 205 5.44 -22.99 -39.93
CA LYS A 205 6.05 -24.20 -40.51
C LYS A 205 5.02 -24.99 -41.33
N ASN A 206 3.83 -25.23 -40.80
CA ASN A 206 2.79 -26.00 -41.49
C ASN A 206 2.28 -25.31 -42.77
N THR A 207 2.33 -23.98 -42.86
CA THR A 207 2.00 -23.25 -44.10
C THR A 207 3.11 -23.31 -45.15
N GLN A 208 4.37 -23.57 -44.77
CA GLN A 208 5.49 -23.69 -45.72
C GLN A 208 5.62 -25.10 -46.33
N THR A 209 5.06 -26.13 -45.69
CA THR A 209 5.08 -27.52 -46.20
C THR A 209 3.95 -27.82 -47.20
N ILE A 210 3.08 -26.86 -47.48
CA ILE A 210 2.01 -26.97 -48.49
C ILE A 210 2.38 -26.05 -49.67
N LYS A 211 3.37 -26.47 -50.46
CA LYS A 211 3.64 -25.96 -51.81
C LYS A 211 4.23 -27.08 -52.67
#